data_AF-A0A0H5CH30-F1
#
_entry.id   AF-A0A0H5CH30-F1
#
_cell.length_a   1.000
_cell.length_b   1.000
_cell.length_c   1.000
_cell.angle_alpha   90.00
_cell.angle_beta   90.00
_cell.angle_gamma   90.00
#
_symmetry.space_group_name_H-M   'P 1'
#
loop_
_entity.id
_entity.type
_entity.pdbx_description
1 polymer ?
#
loop_
_entity_poly.entity_id
_entity_poly.type
_entity_poly.pdbx_seq_one_letter_code
_entity_poly.pdbx_strand_id
1 'polypeptide(L)'
;MTILRLSHVEIRVPDLELATAYYSEVVGMIETGRDESRVFMKCWDEHQHHSVVLTLEPTHGLNHFGFKVTDAEDLDHYQDRLEAAGVAVRRYSADEWAPGHGAAIRFTLPSGHEMELVHGMRQVGNLLPQTNPPPRPMGLVGIAPPRVDHVFLTAEEVDTNTRFLSEHLDFRLTEQVLGDDGFQIACWLEVSHRSHDIAFITGPNRGLHHFAYWVDGWNDLRNAADACVYHGVSIETNPTRHGATRGQCLYFFDPVGNRNEMFTGGYWVDPGTEPITWTEAEMGRAMFYYDGVVNQQFLTVHS
;
A
#
# COMPACT_ATOMS: atom_id res chain seq x y z
N MET A 1 9.05 19.54 5.12
CA MET A 1 8.19 18.83 6.08
C MET A 1 7.08 18.15 5.33
N THR A 2 7.38 16.96 4.82
CA THR A 2 6.46 16.29 3.89
C THR A 2 6.65 14.80 3.94
N ILE A 3 5.59 14.09 4.32
CA ILE A 3 5.39 12.68 4.00
C ILE A 3 5.18 12.60 2.49
N LEU A 4 5.95 11.75 1.80
CA LEU A 4 6.02 11.75 0.33
C LEU A 4 5.06 10.74 -0.30
N ARG A 5 5.18 9.47 0.08
CA ARG A 5 4.41 8.33 -0.44
C ARG A 5 4.68 7.08 0.39
N LEU A 6 3.93 6.01 0.13
CA LEU A 6 4.21 4.68 0.68
C LEU A 6 5.67 4.29 0.39
N SER A 7 6.37 3.92 1.46
CA SER A 7 7.76 3.46 1.45
C SER A 7 7.82 1.95 1.29
N HIS A 8 7.16 1.23 2.18
CA HIS A 8 7.26 -0.22 2.22
C HIS A 8 6.09 -0.84 2.98
N VAL A 9 5.87 -2.14 2.76
CA VAL A 9 4.90 -2.98 3.48
C VAL A 9 5.62 -4.25 3.95
N GLU A 10 5.48 -4.62 5.22
CA GLU A 10 5.93 -5.92 5.74
C GLU A 10 4.72 -6.83 5.95
N ILE A 11 4.69 -7.95 5.24
CA ILE A 11 3.65 -8.96 5.35
C ILE A 11 4.21 -10.25 5.96
N ARG A 12 3.37 -10.91 6.75
CA ARG A 12 3.62 -12.23 7.29
C ARG A 12 3.31 -13.29 6.25
N VAL A 13 4.12 -14.34 6.22
CA VAL A 13 3.93 -15.50 5.37
C VAL A 13 4.32 -16.78 6.12
N PRO A 14 3.49 -17.84 6.11
CA PRO A 14 3.83 -19.13 6.74
C PRO A 14 4.84 -19.97 5.95
N ASP A 15 5.08 -19.65 4.67
CA ASP A 15 6.07 -20.29 3.82
C ASP A 15 6.85 -19.20 3.06
N LEU A 16 8.06 -18.91 3.56
CA LEU A 16 8.88 -17.82 3.05
C LEU A 16 9.39 -18.11 1.63
N GLU A 17 9.68 -19.37 1.30
CA GLU A 17 10.19 -19.74 -0.02
C GLU A 17 9.07 -19.72 -1.06
N LEU A 18 7.89 -20.24 -0.73
CA LEU A 18 6.71 -20.14 -1.60
C LEU A 18 6.33 -18.68 -1.87
N ALA A 19 6.32 -17.85 -0.83
CA ALA A 19 6.03 -16.43 -0.97
C ALA A 19 7.11 -15.72 -1.81
N THR A 20 8.39 -15.99 -1.54
CA THR A 20 9.50 -15.43 -2.34
C THR A 20 9.30 -15.76 -3.81
N ALA A 21 9.09 -17.04 -4.15
CA ALA A 21 8.91 -17.48 -5.53
C ALA A 21 7.73 -16.77 -6.21
N TYR A 22 6.60 -16.62 -5.51
CA TYR A 22 5.46 -15.87 -6.03
C TYR A 22 5.80 -14.40 -6.30
N TYR A 23 6.38 -13.70 -5.31
CA TYR A 23 6.69 -12.27 -5.45
C TYR A 23 7.80 -12.03 -6.48
N SER A 24 8.74 -12.95 -6.68
CA SER A 24 9.78 -12.83 -7.70
C SER A 24 9.35 -13.26 -9.10
N GLU A 25 8.55 -14.33 -9.24
CA GLU A 25 8.25 -14.94 -10.53
C GLU A 25 6.91 -14.50 -11.11
N VAL A 26 5.90 -14.29 -10.26
CA VAL A 26 4.57 -13.83 -10.69
C VAL A 26 4.51 -12.31 -10.65
N VAL A 27 4.74 -11.71 -9.48
CA VAL A 27 4.70 -10.25 -9.35
C VAL A 27 5.90 -9.62 -10.06
N GLY A 28 7.07 -10.28 -10.06
CA GLY A 28 8.25 -9.78 -10.75
C GLY A 28 9.13 -8.85 -9.92
N MET A 29 9.09 -8.99 -8.60
CA MET A 29 9.91 -8.21 -7.66
C MET A 29 11.35 -8.72 -7.60
N ILE A 30 12.27 -7.84 -7.19
CA ILE A 30 13.70 -8.12 -7.11
C ILE A 30 14.10 -8.28 -5.65
N GLU A 31 14.70 -9.41 -5.30
CA GLU A 31 15.32 -9.61 -3.98
C GLU A 31 16.56 -8.71 -3.84
N THR A 32 16.64 -8.01 -2.71
CA THR A 32 17.72 -7.06 -2.38
C THR A 32 18.53 -7.48 -1.16
N GLY A 33 17.97 -8.35 -0.35
CA GLY A 33 18.59 -8.90 0.83
C GLY A 33 17.69 -9.94 1.47
N ARG A 34 18.28 -10.71 2.36
CA ARG A 34 17.62 -11.78 3.10
C ARG A 34 18.33 -12.00 4.42
N ASP A 35 17.57 -12.35 5.44
CA ASP A 35 18.07 -12.93 6.68
C ASP A 35 17.36 -14.27 6.98
N GLU A 36 17.51 -14.80 8.20
CA GLU A 36 16.97 -16.10 8.58
C GLU A 36 15.44 -16.19 8.49
N SER A 37 14.73 -15.07 8.66
CA SER A 37 13.27 -15.03 8.73
C SER A 37 12.63 -14.04 7.76
N ARG A 38 13.42 -13.26 7.02
CA ARG A 38 12.90 -12.17 6.17
C ARG A 38 13.54 -12.13 4.79
N VAL A 39 12.74 -11.74 3.80
CA VAL A 39 13.19 -11.42 2.45
C VAL A 39 12.80 -10.00 2.10
N PHE A 40 13.78 -9.22 1.66
CA PHE A 40 13.63 -7.81 1.33
C PHE A 40 13.56 -7.65 -0.18
N MET A 41 12.43 -7.15 -0.69
CA MET A 41 12.17 -7.05 -2.11
C MET A 41 11.83 -5.64 -2.54
N LYS A 42 12.09 -5.32 -3.81
CA LYS A 42 11.71 -4.04 -4.42
C LYS A 42 11.12 -4.23 -5.81
N CYS A 43 10.30 -3.28 -6.22
CA CYS A 43 9.93 -3.11 -7.62
C CYS A 43 11.13 -2.62 -8.46
N TRP A 44 11.05 -2.77 -9.78
CA TRP A 44 12.23 -2.59 -10.63
C TRP A 44 12.71 -1.13 -10.72
N ASP A 45 11.80 -0.15 -10.66
CA ASP A 45 12.12 1.27 -10.82
C ASP A 45 12.33 2.00 -9.48
N GLU A 46 12.08 1.34 -8.36
CA GLU A 46 12.40 1.91 -7.06
C GLU A 46 13.91 1.95 -6.83
N HIS A 47 14.40 2.91 -6.07
CA HIS A 47 15.84 3.04 -5.80
C HIS A 47 16.24 2.60 -4.38
N GLN A 48 15.30 2.69 -3.44
CA GLN A 48 15.53 2.26 -2.07
C GLN A 48 15.68 0.74 -1.97
N HIS A 49 16.26 0.29 -0.86
CA HIS A 49 16.56 -1.11 -0.60
C HIS A 49 15.33 -2.00 -0.76
N HIS A 50 14.18 -1.64 -0.19
CA HIS A 50 12.99 -2.48 -0.25
C HIS A 50 11.70 -1.66 -0.26
N SER A 51 10.65 -2.26 -0.79
CA SER A 51 9.27 -1.79 -0.70
C SER A 51 8.30 -2.89 -0.28
N VAL A 52 8.71 -4.15 -0.31
CA VAL A 52 7.97 -5.26 0.29
C VAL A 52 8.95 -6.09 1.10
N VAL A 53 8.54 -6.48 2.30
CA VAL A 53 9.28 -7.40 3.16
C VAL A 53 8.38 -8.58 3.46
N LEU A 54 8.88 -9.78 3.18
CA LEU A 54 8.21 -11.04 3.51
C LEU A 54 8.82 -11.56 4.80
N THR A 55 8.00 -11.82 5.81
CA THR A 55 8.47 -12.26 7.14
C THR A 55 7.84 -13.61 7.49
N LEU A 56 8.68 -14.59 7.80
CA LEU A 56 8.27 -15.94 8.18
C LEU A 56 7.55 -15.92 9.53
N GLU A 57 6.24 -16.14 9.50
CA GLU A 57 5.39 -16.20 10.69
C GLU A 57 4.26 -17.23 10.53
N PRO A 58 3.66 -17.77 11.61
CA PRO A 58 2.67 -18.85 11.52
C PRO A 58 1.38 -18.51 10.75
N THR A 59 1.09 -17.22 10.51
CA THR A 59 -0.10 -16.73 9.81
C THR A 59 0.30 -15.73 8.74
N HIS A 60 -0.64 -15.29 7.92
CA HIS A 60 -0.46 -14.20 6.95
C HIS A 60 -0.99 -12.86 7.50
N GLY A 61 -0.97 -11.80 6.70
CA GLY A 61 -1.42 -10.45 7.05
C GLY A 61 -0.30 -9.45 7.32
N LEU A 62 -0.66 -8.24 7.73
CA LEU A 62 0.27 -7.11 7.85
C LEU A 62 0.98 -7.06 9.20
N ASN A 63 2.32 -6.96 9.19
CA ASN A 63 3.09 -6.61 10.37
C ASN A 63 3.12 -5.09 10.57
N HIS A 64 3.66 -4.37 9.60
CA HIS A 64 3.64 -2.91 9.56
C HIS A 64 3.80 -2.40 8.13
N PHE A 65 3.56 -1.10 7.94
CA PHE A 65 3.85 -0.39 6.70
C PHE A 65 4.49 0.94 7.04
N GLY A 66 5.20 1.53 6.08
CA GLY A 66 5.89 2.80 6.31
C GLY A 66 5.74 3.77 5.18
N PHE A 67 5.77 5.06 5.49
CA PHE A 67 5.79 6.17 4.55
C PHE A 67 7.14 6.89 4.58
N LYS A 68 7.58 7.38 3.42
CA LYS A 68 8.83 8.14 3.32
C LYS A 68 8.61 9.55 3.81
N VAL A 69 9.56 10.07 4.57
CA VAL A 69 9.66 11.51 4.82
C VAL A 69 10.83 12.10 4.03
N THR A 70 10.77 13.41 3.81
CA THR A 70 11.75 14.11 2.96
C THR A 70 13.07 14.28 3.68
N ASP A 71 13.02 14.77 4.91
CA ASP A 71 14.18 15.17 5.70
C ASP A 71 14.26 14.35 7.01
N ALA A 72 15.44 14.30 7.63
CA ALA A 72 15.61 13.59 8.91
C ALA A 72 14.80 14.24 10.04
N GLU A 73 14.75 15.57 10.03
CA GLU A 73 14.05 16.42 10.98
C GLU A 73 12.53 16.23 10.94
N ASP A 74 11.98 15.68 9.84
CA ASP A 74 10.56 15.34 9.76
C ASP A 74 10.22 14.22 10.76
N LEU A 75 11.17 13.32 11.08
CA LEU A 75 10.96 12.29 12.10
C LEU A 75 10.79 12.90 13.49
N ASP A 76 11.58 13.92 13.82
CA ASP A 76 11.47 14.65 15.09
C ASP A 76 10.13 15.40 15.15
N HIS A 77 9.78 16.10 14.07
CA HIS A 77 8.53 16.84 13.97
C HIS A 77 7.29 15.97 14.21
N TYR A 78 7.19 14.83 13.53
CA TYR A 78 6.05 13.94 13.67
C TYR A 78 6.08 13.17 15.00
N GLN A 79 7.26 12.83 15.53
CA GLN A 79 7.37 12.27 16.87
C GLN A 79 6.76 13.22 17.91
N ASP A 80 7.15 14.50 17.91
CA ASP A 80 6.64 15.50 18.85
C ASP A 80 5.11 15.67 18.74
N ARG A 81 4.56 15.69 17.51
CA ARG A 81 3.10 15.81 17.28
C ARG A 81 2.34 14.59 17.80
N LEU A 82 2.86 13.39 17.57
CA LEU A 82 2.26 12.14 18.01
C LEU A 82 2.29 12.02 19.54
N GLU A 83 3.44 12.31 20.16
CA GLU A 83 3.59 12.30 21.63
C GLU A 83 2.69 13.34 22.30
N ALA A 84 2.55 14.54 21.71
CA ALA A 84 1.61 15.56 22.19
C ALA A 84 0.14 15.12 22.10
N ALA A 85 -0.19 14.24 21.16
CA ALA A 85 -1.51 13.59 21.05
C ALA A 85 -1.67 12.36 21.96
N GLY A 86 -0.65 12.01 22.75
CA GLY A 86 -0.66 10.86 23.65
C GLY A 86 -0.35 9.52 22.98
N VAL A 87 0.18 9.52 21.75
CA VAL A 87 0.61 8.31 21.05
C VAL A 87 2.04 7.97 21.43
N ALA A 88 2.27 6.74 21.84
CA ALA A 88 3.62 6.24 22.10
C ALA A 88 4.36 6.03 20.78
N VAL A 89 5.58 6.56 20.69
CA VAL A 89 6.44 6.45 19.51
C VAL A 89 7.71 5.67 19.86
N ARG A 90 8.04 4.68 19.04
CA ARG A 90 9.33 3.99 19.09
C ARG A 90 10.22 4.50 17.96
N ARG A 91 11.46 4.89 18.30
CA ARG A 91 12.45 5.33 17.32
C ARG A 91 13.45 4.22 16.99
N TYR A 92 13.86 4.17 15.73
CA TYR A 92 14.89 3.28 15.22
C TYR A 92 15.99 4.11 14.54
N SER A 93 17.23 3.77 14.83
CA SER A 93 18.39 4.26 14.08
C SER A 93 18.47 3.57 12.71
N ALA A 94 19.20 4.16 11.77
CA ALA A 94 19.48 3.51 10.49
C ALA A 94 20.14 2.15 10.69
N ASP A 95 19.76 1.18 9.86
CA ASP A 95 20.18 -0.24 9.95
C ASP A 95 19.78 -0.96 11.26
N GLU A 96 19.06 -0.35 12.21
CA GLU A 96 18.68 -0.97 13.49
C GLU A 96 17.62 -2.07 13.33
N TRP A 97 16.56 -1.80 12.57
CA TRP A 97 15.48 -2.78 12.35
C TRP A 97 15.90 -3.92 11.40
N ALA A 98 16.62 -3.56 10.34
CA ALA A 98 17.24 -4.48 9.40
C ALA A 98 18.34 -3.78 8.59
N PRO A 99 19.36 -4.51 8.11
CA PRO A 99 20.33 -3.96 7.16
C PRO A 99 19.66 -3.34 5.93
N GLY A 100 20.07 -2.12 5.58
CA GLY A 100 19.52 -1.34 4.48
C GLY A 100 18.30 -0.49 4.84
N HIS A 101 17.70 -0.68 6.01
CA HIS A 101 16.57 0.12 6.48
C HIS A 101 17.00 1.52 6.95
N GLY A 102 16.10 2.49 6.80
CA GLY A 102 16.34 3.89 7.17
C GLY A 102 16.25 4.14 8.68
N ALA A 103 16.51 5.38 9.09
CA ALA A 103 16.07 5.83 10.41
C ALA A 103 14.55 5.98 10.38
N ALA A 104 13.87 5.59 11.46
CA ALA A 104 12.41 5.55 11.46
C ALA A 104 11.81 5.89 12.83
N ILE A 105 10.54 6.29 12.80
CA ILE A 105 9.66 6.24 13.96
C ILE A 105 8.51 5.28 13.66
N ARG A 106 8.10 4.48 14.64
CA ARG A 106 6.99 3.53 14.56
C ARG A 106 5.98 3.81 15.67
N PHE A 107 4.70 3.75 15.32
CA PHE A 107 3.59 4.00 16.23
C PHE A 107 2.34 3.24 15.79
N THR A 108 1.40 3.09 16.71
CA THR A 108 0.15 2.36 16.48
C THR A 108 -0.97 3.32 16.08
N LEU A 109 -1.64 3.06 14.95
CA LEU A 109 -2.85 3.76 14.54
C LEU A 109 -4.05 3.42 15.45
N PRO A 110 -5.12 4.22 15.48
CA PRO A 110 -6.33 3.88 16.26
C PRO A 110 -6.92 2.50 15.93
N SER A 111 -6.81 2.05 14.68
CA SER A 111 -7.18 0.70 14.22
C SER A 111 -6.22 -0.42 14.66
N GLY A 112 -5.17 -0.11 15.42
CA GLY A 112 -4.18 -1.07 15.91
C GLY A 112 -3.09 -1.47 14.91
N HIS A 113 -3.06 -0.89 13.71
CA HIS A 113 -1.98 -1.12 12.75
C HIS A 113 -0.71 -0.39 13.16
N GLU A 114 0.44 -1.02 12.93
CA GLU A 114 1.73 -0.37 13.09
C GLU A 114 2.10 0.39 11.82
N MET A 115 2.32 1.70 11.94
CA MET A 115 2.76 2.58 10.87
C MET A 115 4.15 3.13 11.18
N GLU A 116 4.96 3.29 10.15
CA GLU A 116 6.25 3.96 10.22
C GLU A 116 6.32 5.24 9.38
N LEU A 117 7.14 6.18 9.86
CA LEU A 117 7.74 7.20 9.01
C LEU A 117 9.24 6.92 8.91
N VAL A 118 9.76 6.89 7.68
CA VAL A 118 11.13 6.44 7.39
C VAL A 118 11.88 7.48 6.58
N HIS A 119 13.11 7.78 7.02
CA HIS A 119 14.06 8.63 6.32
C HIS A 119 15.34 7.86 5.99
N GLY A 120 15.89 8.09 4.79
CA GLY A 120 17.25 7.66 4.46
C GLY A 120 17.44 6.14 4.30
N MET A 121 16.44 5.41 3.83
CA MET A 121 16.62 4.00 3.44
C MET A 121 17.74 3.88 2.39
N ARG A 122 18.57 2.85 2.51
CA ARG A 122 19.74 2.66 1.62
C ARG A 122 19.32 2.63 0.16
N GLN A 123 20.00 3.41 -0.68
CA GLN A 123 19.73 3.43 -2.12
C GLN A 123 20.58 2.34 -2.80
N VAL A 124 19.91 1.34 -3.38
CA VAL A 124 20.52 0.24 -4.13
C VAL A 124 20.41 0.45 -5.65
N GLY A 125 19.72 1.52 -6.06
CA GLY A 125 19.49 1.88 -7.46
C GLY A 125 18.31 1.12 -8.08
N ASN A 126 18.03 1.44 -9.33
CA ASN A 126 17.13 0.69 -10.20
C ASN A 126 17.95 -0.12 -11.22
N LEU A 127 17.28 -0.96 -12.01
CA LEU A 127 17.95 -1.81 -13.03
C LEU A 127 18.44 -1.02 -14.26
N LEU A 128 18.67 0.30 -14.13
CA LEU A 128 19.02 1.21 -15.20
C LEU A 128 20.34 1.94 -14.91
N PRO A 129 21.13 2.29 -15.95
CA PRO A 129 22.32 3.11 -15.76
C PRO A 129 21.96 4.56 -15.43
N GLN A 130 22.79 5.26 -14.67
CA GLN A 130 22.55 6.68 -14.33
C GLN A 130 22.83 7.65 -15.48
N THR A 131 23.59 7.23 -16.50
CA THR A 131 23.91 8.05 -17.67
C THR A 131 23.18 7.50 -18.89
N ASN A 132 22.33 8.33 -19.52
CA ASN A 132 21.52 7.99 -20.69
C ASN A 132 20.71 6.67 -20.55
N PRO A 133 19.86 6.54 -19.52
CA PRO A 133 19.06 5.33 -19.32
C PRO A 133 18.06 5.10 -20.47
N PRO A 134 17.80 3.84 -20.85
CA PRO A 134 16.58 3.51 -21.59
C PRO A 134 15.35 3.69 -20.68
N PRO A 135 14.13 3.81 -21.24
CA PRO A 135 12.92 4.04 -20.45
C PRO A 135 12.49 2.85 -19.59
N ARG A 136 12.99 1.63 -19.88
CA ARG A 136 12.66 0.41 -19.14
C ARG A 136 13.78 -0.64 -19.29
N PRO A 137 14.10 -1.43 -18.25
CA PRO A 137 14.99 -2.59 -18.35
C PRO A 137 14.41 -3.68 -19.25
N MET A 138 15.27 -4.42 -19.93
CA MET A 138 14.88 -5.63 -20.66
C MET A 138 14.95 -6.86 -19.75
N GLY A 139 14.20 -7.91 -20.08
CA GLY A 139 14.27 -9.20 -19.38
C GLY A 139 13.62 -9.23 -17.99
N LEU A 140 12.69 -8.31 -17.71
CA LEU A 140 11.88 -8.36 -16.49
C LEU A 140 10.98 -9.61 -16.50
N VAL A 141 10.76 -10.17 -15.31
CA VAL A 141 10.00 -11.41 -15.07
C VAL A 141 8.60 -11.06 -14.53
N GLY A 142 7.60 -11.87 -14.88
CA GLY A 142 6.24 -11.71 -14.34
C GLY A 142 5.59 -10.38 -14.75
N ILE A 143 4.80 -9.82 -13.85
CA ILE A 143 4.10 -8.54 -14.05
C ILE A 143 5.09 -7.36 -14.07
N ALA A 144 6.11 -7.42 -13.20
CA ALA A 144 7.17 -6.44 -13.02
C ALA A 144 6.67 -5.00 -12.89
N PRO A 145 5.90 -4.67 -11.82
CA PRO A 145 5.47 -3.31 -11.59
C PRO A 145 6.70 -2.41 -11.29
N PRO A 146 6.70 -1.13 -11.73
CA PRO A 146 7.76 -0.18 -11.44
C PRO A 146 7.85 0.21 -9.96
N ARG A 147 6.74 0.22 -9.20
CA ARG A 147 6.69 0.64 -7.79
C ARG A 147 5.45 0.11 -7.06
N VAL A 148 5.53 0.07 -5.72
CA VAL A 148 4.34 0.05 -4.85
C VAL A 148 3.56 1.36 -4.96
N ASP A 149 2.24 1.31 -4.76
CA ASP A 149 1.33 2.44 -4.94
C ASP A 149 0.70 2.88 -3.61
N HIS A 150 -0.16 2.05 -3.01
CA HIS A 150 -0.92 2.40 -1.82
C HIS A 150 -1.21 1.17 -0.94
N VAL A 151 -1.77 1.40 0.25
CA VAL A 151 -2.25 0.37 1.17
C VAL A 151 -3.72 0.59 1.54
N PHE A 152 -4.48 -0.48 1.64
CA PHE A 152 -5.88 -0.46 2.05
C PHE A 152 -6.05 -1.36 3.28
N LEU A 153 -6.56 -0.79 4.36
CA LEU A 153 -6.69 -1.41 5.67
C LEU A 153 -8.15 -1.53 6.11
N THR A 154 -8.42 -2.40 7.08
CA THR A 154 -9.74 -2.52 7.72
C THR A 154 -9.74 -1.91 9.11
N ALA A 155 -10.79 -1.17 9.47
CA ALA A 155 -10.94 -0.59 10.80
C ALA A 155 -12.40 -0.64 11.24
N GLU A 156 -12.64 -0.86 12.52
CA GLU A 156 -14.02 -0.82 13.05
C GLU A 156 -14.55 0.62 12.99
N GLU A 157 -13.70 1.58 13.39
CA GLU A 157 -13.99 3.02 13.38
C GLU A 157 -13.12 3.72 12.32
N VAL A 158 -13.62 3.80 11.09
CA VAL A 158 -12.92 4.42 9.96
C VAL A 158 -12.71 5.92 10.19
N ASP A 159 -13.72 6.63 10.72
CA ASP A 159 -13.69 8.07 11.00
C ASP A 159 -12.55 8.48 11.93
N THR A 160 -12.23 7.62 12.89
CA THR A 160 -11.22 7.85 13.90
C THR A 160 -9.82 7.75 13.27
N ASN A 161 -9.62 6.81 12.34
CA ASN A 161 -8.36 6.70 11.59
C ASN A 161 -8.22 7.84 10.58
N THR A 162 -9.30 8.22 9.89
CA THR A 162 -9.33 9.38 8.99
C THR A 162 -8.87 10.65 9.71
N ARG A 163 -9.49 10.97 10.85
CA ARG A 163 -9.13 12.16 11.65
C ARG A 163 -7.70 12.08 12.17
N PHE A 164 -7.29 10.92 12.68
CA PHE A 164 -5.94 10.74 13.19
C PHE A 164 -4.87 11.05 12.12
N LEU A 165 -5.02 10.50 10.92
CA LEU A 165 -4.08 10.72 9.82
C LEU A 165 -4.10 12.18 9.33
N SER A 166 -5.27 12.80 9.27
CA SER A 166 -5.37 14.20 8.86
C SER A 166 -4.83 15.19 9.88
N GLU A 167 -5.13 15.00 11.17
CA GLU A 167 -4.78 15.94 12.24
C GLU A 167 -3.31 15.81 12.67
N HIS A 168 -2.75 14.59 12.65
CA HIS A 168 -1.41 14.34 13.19
C HIS A 168 -0.34 14.05 12.12
N LEU A 169 -0.74 13.63 10.92
CA LEU A 169 0.18 13.20 9.86
C LEU A 169 -0.06 13.91 8.52
N ASP A 170 -0.91 14.94 8.50
CA ASP A 170 -1.17 15.82 7.35
C ASP A 170 -1.76 15.13 6.10
N PHE A 171 -2.30 13.92 6.24
CA PHE A 171 -3.00 13.23 5.15
C PHE A 171 -4.28 13.97 4.80
N ARG A 172 -4.54 14.14 3.51
CA ARG A 172 -5.74 14.83 3.00
C ARG A 172 -6.78 13.81 2.58
N LEU A 173 -7.98 13.91 3.13
CA LEU A 173 -9.13 13.12 2.70
C LEU A 173 -9.51 13.53 1.27
N THR A 174 -9.53 12.57 0.35
CA THR A 174 -9.87 12.80 -1.06
C THR A 174 -11.28 12.33 -1.36
N GLU A 175 -11.64 11.16 -0.84
CA GLU A 175 -12.97 10.56 -1.01
C GLU A 175 -13.40 9.80 0.24
N GLN A 176 -14.71 9.63 0.37
CA GLN A 176 -15.34 8.82 1.41
C GLN A 176 -16.66 8.19 0.96
N VAL A 177 -17.05 7.11 1.64
CA VAL A 177 -18.41 6.56 1.59
C VAL A 177 -19.09 6.80 2.93
N LEU A 178 -20.26 7.44 2.93
CA LEU A 178 -21.06 7.67 4.13
C LEU A 178 -22.37 6.86 4.10
N GLY A 179 -22.69 6.25 5.24
CA GLY A 179 -24.02 5.73 5.56
C GLY A 179 -25.04 6.85 5.73
N ASP A 180 -26.33 6.50 5.67
CA ASP A 180 -27.44 7.45 5.82
C ASP A 180 -27.45 8.15 7.18
N ASP A 181 -26.85 7.54 8.20
CA ASP A 181 -26.67 8.08 9.55
C ASP A 181 -25.39 8.92 9.74
N GLY A 182 -24.60 9.08 8.67
CA GLY A 182 -23.32 9.77 8.69
C GLY A 182 -22.13 8.90 9.11
N PHE A 183 -22.33 7.60 9.35
CA PHE A 183 -21.24 6.67 9.62
C PHE A 183 -20.29 6.58 8.41
N GLN A 184 -18.98 6.74 8.64
CA GLN A 184 -17.99 6.65 7.56
C GLN A 184 -17.66 5.18 7.30
N ILE A 185 -18.14 4.65 6.17
CA ILE A 185 -17.95 3.25 5.77
C ILE A 185 -16.56 3.03 5.18
N ALA A 186 -16.10 3.99 4.38
CA ALA A 186 -14.78 3.93 3.75
C ALA A 186 -14.20 5.33 3.55
N CYS A 187 -12.87 5.43 3.47
CA CYS A 187 -12.17 6.66 3.14
C CYS A 187 -10.90 6.40 2.33
N TRP A 188 -10.47 7.43 1.61
CA TRP A 188 -9.25 7.46 0.82
C TRP A 188 -8.50 8.75 1.14
N LEU A 189 -7.22 8.63 1.52
CA LEU A 189 -6.39 9.78 1.88
C LEU A 189 -5.06 9.81 1.13
N GLU A 190 -4.56 11.01 0.87
CA GLU A 190 -3.31 11.23 0.12
C GLU A 190 -2.34 12.18 0.82
N VAL A 191 -1.07 12.00 0.49
CA VAL A 191 0.05 12.93 0.69
C VAL A 191 0.83 13.19 -0.62
N SER A 192 0.60 12.38 -1.66
CA SER A 192 1.39 12.36 -2.90
C SER A 192 0.77 13.08 -4.09
N HIS A 193 -0.31 13.86 -3.89
CA HIS A 193 -1.13 14.48 -4.95
C HIS A 193 -1.86 13.47 -5.84
N ARG A 194 -1.98 12.22 -5.40
CA ARG A 194 -2.72 11.14 -6.08
C ARG A 194 -4.12 11.04 -5.49
N SER A 195 -4.95 10.16 -6.05
CA SER A 195 -6.28 9.90 -5.49
C SER A 195 -6.19 9.35 -4.06
N HIS A 196 -5.15 8.58 -3.72
CA HIS A 196 -4.85 8.12 -2.37
C HIS A 196 -3.46 7.48 -2.30
N ASP A 197 -2.93 7.43 -1.08
CA ASP A 197 -1.79 6.59 -0.68
C ASP A 197 -2.18 5.58 0.42
N ILE A 198 -3.28 5.84 1.13
CA ILE A 198 -3.87 4.97 2.14
C ILE A 198 -5.40 5.02 2.07
N ALA A 199 -6.04 3.89 2.33
CA ALA A 199 -7.49 3.78 2.41
C ALA A 199 -7.92 2.92 3.60
N PHE A 200 -9.13 3.18 4.11
CA PHE A 200 -9.78 2.38 5.15
C PHE A 200 -11.20 2.01 4.76
N ILE A 201 -11.63 0.83 5.17
CA ILE A 201 -13.00 0.35 5.02
C ILE A 201 -13.41 -0.36 6.31
N THR A 202 -14.71 -0.31 6.62
CA THR A 202 -15.24 -0.94 7.81
C THR A 202 -14.94 -2.44 7.80
N GLY A 203 -14.33 -2.92 8.87
CA GLY A 203 -14.00 -4.32 9.08
C GLY A 203 -13.23 -4.50 10.39
N PRO A 204 -12.77 -5.71 10.71
CA PRO A 204 -11.99 -5.96 11.92
C PRO A 204 -10.74 -5.07 11.96
N ASN A 205 -10.41 -4.57 13.16
CA ASN A 205 -9.17 -3.84 13.37
C ASN A 205 -7.95 -4.70 13.01
N ARG A 206 -6.86 -4.04 12.61
CA ARG A 206 -5.55 -4.65 12.25
C ARG A 206 -5.55 -5.51 10.97
N GLY A 207 -6.65 -5.53 10.21
CA GLY A 207 -6.72 -6.30 8.97
C GLY A 207 -6.12 -5.56 7.77
N LEU A 208 -5.39 -6.30 6.96
CA LEU A 208 -4.91 -5.87 5.66
C LEU A 208 -5.96 -6.23 4.61
N HIS A 209 -6.58 -5.21 4.03
CA HIS A 209 -7.50 -5.41 2.91
C HIS A 209 -6.72 -5.70 1.62
N HIS A 210 -5.71 -4.90 1.29
CA HIS A 210 -4.66 -5.21 0.31
C HIS A 210 -3.53 -4.17 0.37
N PHE A 211 -2.46 -4.45 -0.37
CA PHE A 211 -1.52 -3.42 -0.82
C PHE A 211 -1.35 -3.51 -2.34
N ALA A 212 -1.00 -2.38 -2.94
CA ALA A 212 -1.09 -2.21 -4.38
C ALA A 212 0.25 -1.89 -5.04
N TYR A 213 0.32 -2.20 -6.32
CA TYR A 213 1.42 -1.87 -7.21
C TYR A 213 0.93 -1.00 -8.37
N TRP A 214 1.72 0.00 -8.76
CA TRP A 214 1.41 0.82 -9.92
C TRP A 214 1.79 0.11 -11.22
N VAL A 215 0.95 0.20 -12.24
CA VAL A 215 1.28 -0.10 -13.65
C VAL A 215 0.90 1.08 -14.56
N ASP A 216 1.49 1.17 -15.75
CA ASP A 216 1.41 2.40 -16.57
C ASP A 216 0.10 2.57 -17.33
N GLY A 217 -0.65 1.49 -17.56
CA GLY A 217 -1.98 1.62 -18.14
C GLY A 217 -2.81 0.35 -18.19
N TRP A 218 -4.00 0.49 -18.79
CA TRP A 218 -5.00 -0.57 -18.88
C TRP A 218 -4.50 -1.89 -19.47
N ASN A 219 -3.66 -1.80 -20.52
CA ASN A 219 -3.11 -3.00 -21.15
C ASN A 219 -2.16 -3.75 -20.21
N ASP A 220 -1.51 -3.08 -19.26
CA ASP A 220 -0.67 -3.73 -18.26
C ASP A 220 -1.51 -4.50 -17.23
N LEU A 221 -2.69 -3.99 -16.86
CA LEU A 221 -3.64 -4.75 -16.04
C LEU A 221 -4.10 -6.04 -16.74
N ARG A 222 -4.38 -5.96 -18.04
CA ARG A 222 -4.71 -7.13 -18.86
C ARG A 222 -3.54 -8.12 -18.91
N ASN A 223 -2.32 -7.62 -19.13
CA ASN A 223 -1.11 -8.47 -19.12
C ASN A 223 -0.89 -9.10 -17.74
N ALA A 224 -1.17 -8.37 -16.67
CA ALA A 224 -1.08 -8.88 -15.30
C ALA A 224 -2.08 -10.01 -15.03
N ALA A 225 -3.31 -9.87 -15.53
CA ALA A 225 -4.30 -10.93 -15.46
C ALA A 225 -3.85 -12.19 -16.21
N ASP A 226 -3.30 -12.04 -17.43
CA ASP A 226 -2.73 -13.17 -18.18
C ASP A 226 -1.60 -13.86 -17.39
N ALA A 227 -0.70 -13.08 -16.78
CA ALA A 227 0.40 -13.61 -15.97
C ALA A 227 -0.11 -14.38 -14.74
N CYS A 228 -1.08 -13.82 -14.00
CA CYS A 228 -1.71 -14.52 -12.88
C CYS A 228 -2.27 -15.87 -13.32
N VAL A 229 -3.09 -15.90 -14.38
CA VAL A 229 -3.70 -17.15 -14.87
C VAL A 229 -2.65 -18.14 -15.38
N TYR A 230 -1.61 -17.67 -16.08
CA TYR A 230 -0.51 -18.51 -16.54
C TYR A 230 0.20 -19.24 -15.39
N HIS A 231 0.40 -18.54 -14.27
CA HIS A 231 1.02 -19.08 -13.06
C HIS A 231 0.02 -19.78 -12.09
N GLY A 232 -1.25 -19.94 -12.48
CA GLY A 232 -2.26 -20.60 -11.66
C GLY A 232 -2.72 -19.78 -10.44
N VAL A 233 -2.52 -18.46 -10.46
CA VAL A 233 -2.92 -17.53 -9.40
C VAL A 233 -4.39 -17.16 -9.54
N SER A 234 -5.12 -17.27 -8.43
CA SER A 234 -6.54 -16.91 -8.35
C SER A 234 -6.74 -15.40 -8.42
N ILE A 235 -7.44 -14.96 -9.47
CA ILE A 235 -7.94 -13.59 -9.60
C ILE A 235 -9.27 -13.49 -8.84
N GLU A 236 -9.37 -12.55 -7.92
CA GLU A 236 -10.61 -12.24 -7.20
C GLU A 236 -11.52 -11.36 -8.05
N THR A 237 -10.95 -10.30 -8.62
CA THR A 237 -11.68 -9.35 -9.46
C THR A 237 -10.87 -9.07 -10.72
N ASN A 238 -11.46 -9.37 -11.88
CA ASN A 238 -10.89 -9.11 -13.20
C ASN A 238 -10.60 -7.62 -13.42
N PRO A 239 -9.78 -7.25 -14.44
CA PRO A 239 -9.51 -5.86 -14.75
C PRO A 239 -10.79 -5.03 -14.87
N THR A 240 -10.94 -4.04 -13.98
CA THR A 240 -12.15 -3.22 -13.88
C THR A 240 -11.82 -1.78 -13.48
N ARG A 241 -12.83 -0.96 -13.22
CA ARG A 241 -12.68 0.45 -12.85
C ARG A 241 -13.52 0.77 -11.61
N HIS A 242 -12.90 1.46 -10.67
CA HIS A 242 -13.56 2.06 -9.51
C HIS A 242 -14.27 3.37 -9.89
N GLY A 243 -15.41 3.64 -9.26
CA GLY A 243 -16.01 4.98 -9.28
C GLY A 243 -15.22 5.89 -8.36
N ALA A 244 -15.07 5.46 -7.10
CA ALA A 244 -14.17 6.07 -6.13
C ALA A 244 -12.74 5.97 -6.65
N THR A 245 -11.93 7.01 -6.43
CA THR A 245 -10.56 7.17 -6.92
C THR A 245 -10.42 7.26 -8.43
N ARG A 246 -11.43 6.83 -9.22
CA ARG A 246 -11.40 6.64 -10.69
C ARG A 246 -10.33 5.66 -11.18
N GLY A 247 -9.73 4.90 -10.26
CA GLY A 247 -8.68 3.94 -10.51
C GLY A 247 -9.15 2.74 -11.33
N GLN A 248 -8.20 2.13 -12.03
CA GLN A 248 -8.37 0.88 -12.76
C GLN A 248 -7.54 -0.18 -12.06
N CYS A 249 -8.13 -1.36 -11.85
CA CYS A 249 -7.60 -2.32 -10.90
C CYS A 249 -7.71 -3.77 -11.38
N LEU A 250 -6.87 -4.62 -10.80
CA LEU A 250 -6.94 -6.08 -10.84
C LEU A 250 -6.62 -6.59 -9.43
N TYR A 251 -7.49 -7.42 -8.84
CA TYR A 251 -7.29 -7.98 -7.50
C TYR A 251 -7.05 -9.49 -7.55
N PHE A 252 -6.04 -9.94 -6.81
CA PHE A 252 -5.60 -11.34 -6.78
C PHE A 252 -4.92 -11.64 -5.44
N PHE A 253 -4.83 -12.92 -5.08
CA PHE A 253 -4.22 -13.34 -3.83
C PHE A 253 -2.80 -13.86 -4.04
N ASP A 254 -1.93 -13.63 -3.07
CA ASP A 254 -0.71 -14.42 -2.94
C ASP A 254 -1.04 -15.87 -2.51
N PRO A 255 -0.06 -16.78 -2.50
CA PRO A 255 -0.32 -18.19 -2.20
C PRO A 255 -0.82 -18.45 -0.76
N VAL A 256 -0.68 -17.48 0.14
CA VAL A 256 -0.98 -17.65 1.57
C VAL A 256 -2.23 -16.87 2.03
N GLY A 257 -2.78 -15.99 1.18
CA GLY A 257 -4.04 -15.30 1.37
C GLY A 257 -3.96 -13.78 1.44
N ASN A 258 -2.77 -13.16 1.34
CA ASN A 258 -2.67 -11.70 1.28
C ASN A 258 -3.19 -11.21 -0.08
N ARG A 259 -4.13 -10.26 -0.08
CA ARG A 259 -4.64 -9.66 -1.31
C ARG A 259 -3.65 -8.62 -1.85
N ASN A 260 -3.39 -8.68 -3.15
CA ASN A 260 -2.59 -7.74 -3.91
C ASN A 260 -3.46 -7.05 -4.96
N GLU A 261 -3.11 -5.82 -5.30
CA GLU A 261 -3.72 -5.07 -6.40
C GLU A 261 -2.67 -4.63 -7.42
N MET A 262 -3.01 -4.73 -8.71
CA MET A 262 -2.35 -3.94 -9.75
C MET A 262 -3.26 -2.75 -10.07
N PHE A 263 -2.71 -1.54 -9.99
CA PHE A 263 -3.47 -0.30 -10.05
C PHE A 263 -2.91 0.66 -11.11
N THR A 264 -3.81 1.35 -11.81
CA THR A 264 -3.45 2.48 -12.66
C THR A 264 -4.55 3.53 -12.73
N GLY A 265 -4.25 4.68 -13.34
CA GLY A 265 -5.19 5.79 -13.51
C GLY A 265 -5.29 6.67 -12.26
N GLY A 266 -6.53 6.99 -11.88
CA GLY A 266 -6.83 7.96 -10.83
C GLY A 266 -6.93 9.41 -11.31
N TYR A 267 -6.87 10.36 -10.39
CA TYR A 267 -6.83 11.79 -10.66
C TYR A 267 -5.88 12.50 -9.70
N TRP A 268 -5.52 13.73 -10.05
CA TRP A 268 -4.65 14.58 -9.24
C TRP A 268 -5.46 15.37 -8.23
N VAL A 269 -4.95 15.46 -7.00
CA VAL A 269 -5.57 16.21 -5.91
C VAL A 269 -4.72 17.42 -5.57
N ASP A 270 -5.35 18.60 -5.60
CA ASP A 270 -4.73 19.86 -5.18
C ASP A 270 -5.10 20.18 -3.73
N PRO A 271 -4.21 20.86 -2.97
CA PRO A 271 -4.54 21.37 -1.65
C PRO A 271 -5.81 22.24 -1.67
N GLY A 272 -6.75 21.98 -0.75
CA GLY A 272 -8.02 22.69 -0.67
C GLY A 272 -9.14 22.12 -1.55
N THR A 273 -8.90 21.00 -2.25
CA THR A 273 -9.97 20.24 -2.89
C THR A 273 -10.87 19.63 -1.82
N GLU A 274 -12.18 19.89 -1.91
CA GLU A 274 -13.16 19.27 -1.02
C GLU A 274 -13.32 17.76 -1.32
N PRO A 275 -13.48 16.89 -0.30
CA PRO A 275 -13.60 15.46 -0.51
C PRO A 275 -14.85 15.06 -1.32
N ILE A 276 -14.71 14.11 -2.23
CA ILE A 276 -15.86 13.49 -2.91
C ILE A 276 -16.55 12.55 -1.91
N THR A 277 -17.86 12.70 -1.77
CA THR A 277 -18.66 11.83 -0.89
C THR A 277 -19.59 10.96 -1.72
N TRP A 278 -19.44 9.65 -1.59
CA TRP A 278 -20.38 8.64 -2.07
C TRP A 278 -21.36 8.27 -0.95
N THR A 279 -22.62 8.03 -1.29
CA THR A 279 -23.60 7.49 -0.35
C THR A 279 -23.53 5.97 -0.32
N GLU A 280 -23.96 5.36 0.79
CA GLU A 280 -24.08 3.90 0.90
C GLU A 280 -24.91 3.30 -0.25
N ALA A 281 -26.00 3.97 -0.65
CA ALA A 281 -26.83 3.56 -1.78
C ALA A 281 -26.06 3.49 -3.12
N GLU A 282 -25.01 4.31 -3.30
CA GLU A 282 -24.16 4.33 -4.49
C GLU A 282 -22.82 3.60 -4.28
N MET A 283 -22.62 2.93 -3.15
CA MET A 283 -21.37 2.24 -2.81
C MET A 283 -20.98 1.19 -3.86
N GLY A 284 -21.95 0.51 -4.47
CA GLY A 284 -21.69 -0.44 -5.55
C GLY A 284 -20.98 0.21 -6.75
N ARG A 285 -21.38 1.43 -7.13
CA ARG A 285 -20.71 2.19 -8.21
C ARG A 285 -19.41 2.84 -7.75
N ALA A 286 -19.31 3.20 -6.47
CA ALA A 286 -18.05 3.65 -5.89
C ALA A 286 -16.98 2.54 -5.99
N MET A 287 -17.33 1.31 -5.58
CA MET A 287 -16.41 0.17 -5.55
C MET A 287 -16.21 -0.47 -6.93
N PHE A 288 -17.25 -0.73 -7.71
CA PHE A 288 -17.10 -1.35 -9.04
C PHE A 288 -18.00 -0.65 -10.05
N TYR A 289 -17.46 0.35 -10.74
CA TYR A 289 -18.25 1.30 -11.53
C TYR A 289 -19.06 0.64 -12.65
N TYR A 290 -18.47 -0.37 -13.32
CA TYR A 290 -19.13 -1.06 -14.43
C TYR A 290 -20.23 -2.02 -13.96
N ASP A 291 -20.00 -2.72 -12.84
CA ASP A 291 -20.94 -3.71 -12.32
C ASP A 291 -22.05 -3.04 -11.47
N GLY A 292 -21.72 -1.94 -10.79
CA GLY A 292 -22.64 -1.18 -9.96
C GLY A 292 -23.11 -1.93 -8.70
N VAL A 293 -22.50 -3.06 -8.37
CA VAL A 293 -22.86 -3.90 -7.22
C VAL A 293 -21.66 -4.12 -6.31
N VAL A 294 -21.92 -4.19 -5.01
CA VAL A 294 -20.90 -4.49 -4.01
C VAL A 294 -20.59 -5.99 -4.02
N ASN A 295 -19.34 -6.36 -4.30
CA ASN A 295 -18.86 -7.71 -4.07
C ASN A 295 -18.64 -7.94 -2.56
N GLN A 296 -19.46 -8.79 -1.94
CA GLN A 296 -19.36 -9.08 -0.50
C GLN A 296 -18.02 -9.71 -0.09
N GLN A 297 -17.40 -10.51 -0.96
CA GLN A 297 -16.08 -11.08 -0.67
C GLN A 297 -15.02 -10.00 -0.62
N PHE A 298 -15.09 -9.01 -1.50
CA PHE A 298 -14.18 -7.87 -1.50
C PHE A 298 -14.20 -7.18 -0.13
N LEU A 299 -15.39 -6.88 0.40
CA LEU A 299 -15.54 -6.22 1.71
C LEU A 299 -15.12 -7.05 2.92
N THR A 300 -15.30 -8.37 2.85
CA THR A 300 -15.21 -9.22 4.06
C THR A 300 -13.92 -10.01 4.15
N VAL A 301 -13.26 -10.29 3.02
CA VAL A 301 -11.98 -10.98 3.00
C VAL A 301 -10.87 -9.94 3.24
N HIS A 302 -10.06 -10.21 4.24
CA HIS A 302 -8.88 -9.45 4.64
C HIS A 302 -7.94 -10.42 5.36
N SER A 303 -6.68 -10.01 5.48
CA SER A 303 -5.59 -10.80 6.06
C SER A 303 -5.06 -10.23 7.37
#